data_AF-A0AA36IQ06-F1
#
_entry.id   AF-A0AA36IQ06-F1
#
_cell.length_a   1.000
_cell.length_b   1.000
_cell.length_c   1.000
_cell.angle_alpha   90.00
_cell.angle_beta   90.00
_cell.angle_gamma   90.00
#
_symmetry.space_group_name_H-M   'P 1'
#
loop_
_entity.id
_entity.type
_entity.pdbx_description
1 polymer ?
#
loop_
_entity_poly.entity_id
_entity_poly.type
_entity_poly.pdbx_seq_one_letter_code
_entity_poly.pdbx_strand_id
1 'polypeptide(L)'
;MLLPLMLIFAGLVNSFRAYFRGVEAMRRQLEEFRLADAMCHCCSRGHEEQPKKCDRDLLSACVGKWFGSVEEFEVSVRTQVASTLDQQLGAHAFPYCWLLAATSPISWMYMGLLMFNPAEAPIPWERIGHLLVLFCGYWLGFFPFMFVCGLVLTRKLRTKHGLCKDILLNLGVVVLLLPLYLLSLSLHFLVSSYGENDILWAFVFAGPWLLASGVAWRWWLKPRA
;
A
#
# COMPACT_ATOMS: atom_id res chain seq x y z
N MET A 1 -16.44 -13.66 14.83
CA MET A 1 -16.23 -12.53 13.89
C MET A 1 -14.76 -12.16 13.66
N LEU A 2 -13.85 -12.32 14.64
CA LEU A 2 -12.43 -11.93 14.46
C LEU A 2 -11.65 -12.79 13.45
N LEU A 3 -11.95 -14.09 13.35
CA LEU A 3 -11.23 -15.00 12.46
C LEU A 3 -11.33 -14.61 10.96
N PRO A 4 -12.52 -14.36 10.38
CA PRO A 4 -12.63 -13.85 9.01
C PRO A 4 -11.85 -12.56 8.77
N LEU A 5 -11.87 -11.63 9.73
CA LEU A 5 -11.15 -10.38 9.65
C LEU A 5 -9.63 -10.61 9.62
N MET A 6 -9.13 -11.49 10.48
CA MET A 6 -7.71 -11.88 10.49
C MET A 6 -7.28 -12.51 9.17
N LEU A 7 -8.12 -13.36 8.56
CA LEU A 7 -7.82 -13.98 7.26
C LEU A 7 -7.77 -12.94 6.13
N ILE A 8 -8.71 -11.97 6.12
CA ILE A 8 -8.70 -10.87 5.14
C ILE A 8 -7.41 -10.05 5.29
N PHE A 9 -7.05 -9.65 6.50
CA PHE A 9 -5.82 -8.90 6.73
C PHE A 9 -4.56 -9.69 6.40
N ALA A 10 -4.51 -10.99 6.70
CA ALA A 10 -3.40 -11.85 6.32
C ALA A 10 -3.26 -11.96 4.78
N GLY A 11 -4.39 -12.02 4.06
CA GLY A 11 -4.42 -11.96 2.59
C GLY A 11 -3.87 -10.64 2.06
N LEU A 12 -4.30 -9.51 2.62
CA LEU A 12 -3.78 -8.17 2.25
C LEU A 12 -2.27 -8.06 2.49
N VAL A 13 -1.80 -8.52 3.66
CA VAL A 13 -0.36 -8.57 3.99
C VAL A 13 0.42 -9.39 2.97
N ASN A 14 -0.11 -10.55 2.57
CA ASN A 14 0.49 -11.39 1.54
C ASN A 14 0.57 -10.68 0.19
N SER A 15 -0.51 -10.01 -0.24
CA SER A 15 -0.56 -9.25 -1.48
C SER A 15 0.46 -8.11 -1.51
N PHE A 16 0.59 -7.33 -0.43
CA PHE A 16 1.61 -6.27 -0.35
C PHE A 16 3.03 -6.81 -0.32
N ARG A 17 3.29 -7.93 0.38
CA ARG A 17 4.61 -8.59 0.32
C ARG A 17 4.92 -9.08 -1.09
N ALA A 18 3.95 -9.67 -1.79
CA ALA A 18 4.10 -10.08 -3.19
C ALA A 18 4.38 -8.89 -4.11
N TYR A 19 3.66 -7.79 -3.93
CA TYR A 19 3.91 -6.52 -4.63
C TYR A 19 5.35 -6.04 -4.44
N PHE A 20 5.80 -5.89 -3.18
CA PHE A 20 7.17 -5.40 -2.91
C PHE A 20 8.26 -6.34 -3.45
N ARG A 21 8.01 -7.65 -3.46
CA ARG A 21 8.90 -8.62 -4.13
C ARG A 21 8.94 -8.42 -5.65
N GLY A 22 7.79 -8.18 -6.26
CA GLY A 22 7.68 -7.93 -7.70
C GLY A 22 8.43 -6.66 -8.10
N VAL A 23 8.25 -5.56 -7.35
CA VAL A 23 8.98 -4.30 -7.58
C VAL A 23 10.49 -4.50 -7.46
N GLU A 24 10.95 -5.19 -6.41
CA GLU A 24 12.37 -5.52 -6.23
C GLU A 24 12.93 -6.39 -7.38
N ALA A 25 12.16 -7.36 -7.86
CA ALA A 25 12.55 -8.20 -8.99
C ALA A 25 12.65 -7.40 -10.29
N MET A 26 11.66 -6.54 -10.59
CA MET A 26 11.70 -5.65 -11.75
C MET A 26 12.88 -4.69 -11.69
N ARG A 27 13.17 -4.14 -10.51
CA ARG A 27 14.34 -3.27 -10.30
C ARG A 27 15.64 -3.99 -10.64
N ARG A 28 15.85 -5.21 -10.13
CA ARG A 28 17.06 -6.00 -10.44
C ARG A 28 17.17 -6.32 -11.92
N GLN A 29 16.06 -6.66 -12.56
CA GLN A 29 16.03 -6.90 -14.01
C GLN A 29 16.43 -5.65 -14.80
N LEU A 30 16.05 -4.46 -14.35
CA LEU A 30 16.48 -3.20 -14.97
C LEU A 30 17.95 -2.89 -14.69
N GLU A 31 18.44 -3.11 -13.47
CA GLU A 31 19.85 -2.91 -13.08
C GLU A 31 20.81 -3.82 -13.85
N GLU A 32 20.39 -5.06 -14.13
CA GLU A 32 21.17 -6.06 -14.87
C GLU A 32 20.83 -6.09 -16.37
N PHE A 33 19.93 -5.22 -16.84
CA PHE A 33 19.39 -5.27 -18.20
C PHE A 33 20.51 -5.20 -19.25
N ARG A 34 20.53 -6.17 -20.17
CA ARG A 34 21.37 -6.17 -21.37
C ARG A 34 20.50 -6.47 -22.58
N LEU A 35 20.68 -5.70 -23.66
CA LEU A 35 19.96 -5.95 -24.90
C LEU A 35 20.36 -7.30 -25.51
N ALA A 36 21.60 -7.73 -25.29
CA ALA A 36 22.09 -9.04 -25.70
C ALA A 36 21.32 -10.22 -25.08
N ASP A 37 20.85 -10.06 -23.84
CA ASP A 37 20.12 -11.09 -23.09
C ASP A 37 18.62 -11.12 -23.44
N ALA A 38 18.14 -10.15 -24.21
CA ALA A 38 16.76 -10.12 -24.66
C ALA A 38 16.47 -11.29 -25.62
N MET A 39 15.44 -12.06 -25.31
CA MET A 39 14.99 -13.18 -26.15
C MET A 39 13.91 -12.74 -27.14
N CYS A 40 14.20 -12.86 -28.45
CA CYS A 40 13.16 -12.88 -29.48
C CYS A 40 12.57 -14.28 -29.63
N HIS A 41 11.43 -14.39 -30.30
CA HIS A 41 10.84 -15.67 -30.69
C HIS A 41 11.81 -16.52 -31.54
N CYS A 42 12.62 -15.86 -32.37
CA CYS A 42 13.67 -16.50 -33.15
C CYS A 42 14.75 -17.18 -32.28
N CYS A 43 15.20 -16.51 -31.21
CA CYS A 43 16.23 -17.02 -30.30
C CYS A 43 15.71 -18.21 -29.48
N SER A 44 14.43 -18.21 -29.09
CA SER A 44 13.86 -19.30 -28.30
C SER A 44 13.69 -20.62 -29.07
N ARG A 45 13.65 -20.56 -30.41
CA ARG A 45 13.59 -21.73 -31.31
C ARG A 45 14.94 -22.10 -31.93
N GLY A 46 16.06 -21.61 -31.36
CA GLY A 46 17.41 -21.95 -31.84
C GLY A 46 17.70 -21.52 -33.29
N HIS A 47 16.95 -20.56 -33.85
CA HIS A 47 17.05 -20.15 -35.25
C HIS A 47 16.78 -21.26 -36.30
N GLU A 48 16.11 -22.35 -35.94
CA GLU A 48 15.97 -23.57 -36.77
C GLU A 48 15.18 -23.39 -38.09
N GLU A 49 14.17 -22.51 -38.13
CA GLU A 49 13.30 -22.34 -39.32
C GLU A 49 13.75 -21.22 -40.28
N GLN A 50 15.01 -20.77 -40.19
CA GLN A 50 15.60 -19.61 -40.87
C GLN A 50 15.01 -18.26 -40.45
N PRO A 51 15.89 -17.32 -40.05
CA PRO A 51 15.67 -15.95 -40.47
C PRO A 51 16.96 -15.36 -41.03
N LYS A 52 16.88 -14.76 -42.23
CA LYS A 52 18.01 -14.04 -42.83
C LYS A 52 18.57 -12.91 -41.93
N LYS A 53 17.82 -12.48 -40.89
CA LYS A 53 18.26 -11.57 -39.81
C LYS A 53 17.48 -11.83 -38.52
N CYS A 54 18.15 -11.87 -37.36
CA CYS A 54 17.50 -11.96 -36.06
C CYS A 54 16.85 -10.61 -35.68
N ASP A 55 15.66 -10.63 -35.08
CA ASP A 55 15.00 -9.40 -34.60
C ASP A 55 15.88 -8.63 -33.60
N ARG A 56 16.68 -9.35 -32.80
CA ARG A 56 17.64 -8.73 -31.86
C ARG A 56 18.70 -7.91 -32.59
N ASP A 57 19.15 -8.35 -33.76
CA ASP A 57 20.16 -7.63 -34.56
C ASP A 57 19.54 -6.37 -35.16
N LEU A 58 18.30 -6.47 -35.63
CA LEU A 58 17.53 -5.33 -36.13
C LEU A 58 17.28 -4.29 -35.01
N LEU A 59 16.82 -4.74 -33.85
CA LEU A 59 16.60 -3.88 -32.68
C LEU A 59 17.90 -3.22 -32.21
N SER A 60 19.00 -3.97 -32.15
CA SER A 60 20.32 -3.42 -31.79
C SER A 60 20.75 -2.30 -32.75
N ALA A 61 20.54 -2.48 -34.06
CA ALA A 61 20.85 -1.46 -35.06
C ALA A 61 19.95 -0.21 -34.92
N CYS A 62 18.65 -0.39 -34.67
CA CYS A 62 17.72 0.71 -34.41
C CYS A 62 18.07 1.47 -33.13
N VAL A 63 18.35 0.74 -32.05
CA VAL A 63 18.77 1.30 -30.76
C VAL A 63 20.06 2.11 -30.92
N GLY A 64 21.07 1.55 -31.59
CA GLY A 64 22.32 2.27 -31.87
C GLY A 64 22.09 3.56 -32.66
N LYS A 65 21.14 3.56 -33.61
CA LYS A 65 20.79 4.78 -34.37
C LYS A 65 20.07 5.84 -33.51
N TRP A 66 19.24 5.42 -32.54
CA TRP A 66 18.46 6.34 -31.71
C TRP A 66 19.22 6.86 -30.49
N PHE A 67 20.03 6.01 -29.87
CA PHE A 67 20.73 6.28 -28.62
C PHE A 67 22.24 6.45 -28.82
N GLY A 68 22.74 6.51 -30.06
CA GLY A 68 24.17 6.60 -30.36
C GLY A 68 24.91 5.26 -30.26
N SER A 69 24.59 4.45 -29.26
CA SER A 69 25.12 3.10 -29.07
C SER A 69 24.16 2.21 -28.28
N VAL A 70 24.40 0.89 -28.29
CA VAL A 70 23.64 -0.05 -27.45
C VAL A 70 23.99 0.15 -25.97
N GLU A 71 25.25 0.48 -25.69
CA GLU A 71 25.77 0.74 -24.35
C GLU A 71 25.11 1.97 -23.72
N GLU A 72 24.96 3.07 -24.47
CA GLU A 72 24.27 4.28 -24.00
C GLU A 72 22.79 4.01 -23.70
N PHE A 73 22.13 3.19 -24.53
CA PHE A 73 20.76 2.74 -24.26
C PHE A 73 20.68 1.91 -22.97
N GLU A 74 21.55 0.91 -22.80
CA GLU A 74 21.57 0.09 -21.59
C GLU A 74 21.82 0.92 -20.33
N VAL A 75 22.76 1.88 -20.39
CA VAL A 75 23.00 2.82 -19.28
C VAL A 75 21.74 3.64 -18.99
N SER A 76 21.05 4.14 -20.02
CA SER A 76 19.80 4.88 -19.86
C SER A 76 18.71 4.02 -19.20
N VAL A 77 18.55 2.77 -19.60
CA VAL A 77 17.60 1.82 -18.98
C VAL A 77 17.96 1.56 -17.52
N ARG A 78 19.22 1.22 -17.23
CA ARG A 78 19.72 0.93 -15.87
C ARG A 78 19.63 2.13 -14.93
N THR A 79 19.59 3.35 -15.44
CA THR A 79 19.57 4.58 -14.63
C THR A 79 18.22 5.29 -14.65
N GLN A 80 17.77 5.78 -15.80
CA GLN A 80 16.57 6.60 -15.94
C GLN A 80 15.31 5.77 -15.76
N VAL A 81 15.22 4.60 -16.40
CA VAL A 81 14.04 3.74 -16.29
C VAL A 81 13.97 3.12 -14.89
N ALA A 82 15.10 2.66 -14.35
CA ALA A 82 15.17 2.14 -12.98
C ALA A 82 14.77 3.20 -11.93
N SER A 83 15.29 4.43 -12.04
CA SER A 83 14.92 5.51 -11.11
C SER A 83 13.45 5.93 -11.26
N THR A 84 12.91 5.92 -12.48
CA THR A 84 11.48 6.17 -12.71
C THR A 84 10.62 5.07 -12.09
N LEU A 85 11.02 3.80 -12.23
CA LEU A 85 10.36 2.66 -11.57
C LEU A 85 10.35 2.84 -10.04
N ASP A 86 11.48 3.22 -9.44
CA ASP A 86 11.57 3.47 -8.01
C ASP A 86 10.69 4.64 -7.55
N GLN A 87 10.61 5.71 -8.34
CA GLN A 87 9.78 6.87 -8.03
C GLN A 87 8.28 6.54 -8.10
N GLN A 88 7.86 5.80 -9.14
CA GLN A 88 6.45 5.51 -9.39
C GLN A 88 5.93 4.30 -8.59
N LEU A 89 6.70 3.22 -8.54
CA LEU A 89 6.28 1.93 -7.96
C LEU A 89 7.01 1.56 -6.68
N GLY A 90 8.15 2.21 -6.36
CA GLY A 90 9.01 1.87 -5.24
C GLY A 90 8.35 1.98 -3.87
N ALA A 91 8.59 3.08 -3.16
CA ALA A 91 8.05 3.26 -1.81
C ALA A 91 6.52 3.48 -1.79
N HIS A 92 5.94 3.88 -2.93
CA HIS A 92 4.57 4.41 -3.01
C HIS A 92 3.58 3.40 -3.56
N ALA A 93 3.54 2.19 -2.99
CA ALA A 93 2.63 1.12 -3.42
C ALA A 93 1.15 1.56 -3.52
N PHE A 94 0.76 2.56 -2.73
CA PHE A 94 -0.61 3.05 -2.68
C PHE A 94 -0.65 4.56 -2.36
N PRO A 95 -1.14 5.43 -3.26
CA PRO A 95 -1.31 6.84 -2.95
C PRO A 95 -2.41 7.06 -1.90
N TYR A 96 -2.32 8.15 -1.14
CA TYR A 96 -3.22 8.44 -0.02
C TYR A 96 -4.70 8.51 -0.43
N CYS A 97 -4.99 9.14 -1.57
CA CYS A 97 -6.34 9.27 -2.09
C CYS A 97 -6.99 7.91 -2.39
N TRP A 98 -6.21 6.95 -2.92
CA TRP A 98 -6.68 5.59 -3.17
C TRP A 98 -6.98 4.87 -1.86
N LEU A 99 -6.18 5.09 -0.83
CA LEU A 99 -6.43 4.54 0.51
C LEU A 99 -7.73 5.07 1.10
N LEU A 100 -7.96 6.38 1.02
CA LEU A 100 -9.20 6.98 1.48
C LEU A 100 -10.42 6.47 0.71
N ALA A 101 -10.29 6.31 -0.62
CA ALA A 101 -11.32 5.74 -1.46
C ALA A 101 -11.62 4.27 -1.07
N ALA A 102 -10.57 3.44 -0.88
CA ALA A 102 -10.71 2.05 -0.47
C ALA A 102 -11.32 1.88 0.93
N THR A 103 -11.13 2.86 1.81
CA THR A 103 -11.68 2.90 3.17
C THR A 103 -13.01 3.67 3.25
N SER A 104 -13.55 4.14 2.12
CA SER A 104 -14.82 4.87 2.07
C SER A 104 -16.02 4.10 2.63
N PRO A 105 -16.12 2.75 2.61
CA PRO A 105 -17.24 2.06 3.27
C PRO A 105 -17.38 2.36 4.77
N ILE A 106 -16.30 2.81 5.43
CA ILE A 106 -16.37 3.29 6.82
C ILE A 106 -17.25 4.53 6.92
N SER A 107 -17.22 5.42 5.93
CA SER A 107 -18.11 6.59 5.91
C SER A 107 -19.58 6.17 5.85
N TRP A 108 -19.90 5.15 5.04
CA TRP A 108 -21.26 4.62 4.93
C TRP A 108 -21.75 4.05 6.25
N MET A 109 -20.88 3.37 7.01
CA MET A 109 -21.21 2.89 8.35
C MET A 109 -21.59 4.05 9.29
N TYR A 110 -20.80 5.12 9.35
CA TYR A 110 -21.10 6.28 10.19
C TYR A 110 -22.34 7.05 9.72
N MET A 111 -22.56 7.16 8.41
CA MET A 111 -23.81 7.72 7.85
C MET A 111 -25.02 6.87 8.25
N GLY A 112 -24.90 5.54 8.23
CA GLY A 112 -25.94 4.63 8.70
C GLY A 112 -26.27 4.83 10.19
N LEU A 113 -25.25 5.03 11.03
CA LEU A 113 -25.43 5.34 12.45
C LEU A 113 -26.13 6.68 12.67
N LEU A 114 -25.84 7.69 11.84
CA LEU A 114 -26.55 8.98 11.86
C LEU A 114 -28.01 8.84 11.44
N MET A 115 -28.30 8.02 10.43
CA MET A 115 -29.66 7.81 9.95
C MET A 115 -30.50 6.93 10.89
N PHE A 116 -29.86 6.08 11.70
CA PHE A 116 -30.56 5.25 12.68
C PHE A 116 -31.00 6.07 13.89
N ASN A 117 -32.24 6.57 13.82
CA ASN A 117 -32.89 7.23 14.95
C ASN A 117 -34.18 6.48 15.33
N PRO A 118 -34.19 5.74 16.44
CA PRO A 118 -35.34 4.93 16.83
C PRO A 118 -36.54 5.74 17.34
N ALA A 119 -36.40 7.06 17.57
CA ALA A 119 -37.41 7.86 18.29
C ALA A 119 -38.13 8.92 17.42
N GLU A 120 -37.89 8.96 16.11
CA GLU A 120 -38.39 10.01 15.17
C GLU A 120 -38.07 11.48 15.59
N ALA A 121 -37.37 11.69 16.70
CA ALA A 121 -36.98 13.01 17.20
C ALA A 121 -35.87 13.62 16.34
N PRO A 122 -35.76 14.95 16.22
CA PRO A 122 -34.61 15.57 15.58
C PRO A 122 -33.31 15.18 16.28
N ILE A 123 -32.30 14.80 15.50
CA ILE A 123 -30.98 14.41 16.03
C ILE A 123 -30.31 15.67 16.62
N PRO A 124 -29.86 15.66 17.88
CA PRO A 124 -29.11 16.77 18.44
C PRO A 124 -27.84 17.06 17.64
N TRP A 125 -27.55 18.33 17.38
CA TRP A 125 -26.35 18.75 16.65
C TRP A 125 -25.06 18.28 17.33
N GLU A 126 -25.06 18.15 18.65
CA GLU A 126 -23.96 17.63 19.47
C GLU A 126 -23.58 16.21 19.05
N ARG A 127 -24.59 15.34 18.88
CA ARG A 127 -24.42 13.96 18.45
C ARG A 127 -23.88 13.87 17.02
N ILE A 128 -24.35 14.73 16.13
CA ILE A 128 -23.85 14.82 14.75
C ILE A 128 -22.37 15.23 14.78
N GLY A 129 -22.03 16.28 15.54
CA GLY A 129 -20.65 16.74 15.70
C GLY A 129 -19.74 15.65 16.26
N HIS A 130 -20.18 14.96 17.32
CA HIS A 130 -19.44 13.85 17.94
C HIS A 130 -19.15 12.72 16.94
N LEU A 131 -20.17 12.25 16.22
CA LEU A 131 -20.02 11.18 15.23
C LEU A 131 -19.14 11.60 14.05
N LEU A 132 -19.24 12.84 13.59
CA LEU A 132 -18.37 13.37 12.53
C LEU A 132 -16.90 13.43 12.97
N VAL A 133 -16.61 13.85 14.19
CA VAL A 133 -15.23 13.88 14.72
C VAL A 133 -14.67 12.47 14.84
N LEU A 134 -15.44 11.52 15.36
CA LEU A 134 -15.03 10.11 15.42
C LEU A 134 -14.79 9.51 14.03
N PHE A 135 -15.71 9.77 13.09
CA PHE A 135 -15.55 9.38 11.69
C PHE A 135 -14.25 9.89 11.10
N CYS A 136 -13.96 11.19 11.22
CA CYS A 136 -12.71 11.78 10.76
C CYS A 136 -11.49 11.16 11.44
N GLY A 137 -11.56 10.93 12.76
CA GLY A 137 -10.50 10.28 13.53
C GLY A 137 -10.18 8.87 13.03
N TYR A 138 -11.20 8.07 12.71
CA TYR A 138 -10.99 6.74 12.14
C TYR A 138 -10.52 6.81 10.68
N TRP A 139 -11.25 7.51 9.83
CA TRP A 139 -11.07 7.49 8.37
C TRP A 139 -9.79 8.20 7.91
N LEU A 140 -9.47 9.37 8.47
CA LEU A 140 -8.30 10.16 8.09
C LEU A 140 -7.09 9.91 9.02
N GLY A 141 -7.34 9.45 10.25
CA GLY A 141 -6.32 9.21 11.26
C GLY A 141 -5.92 7.73 11.36
N PHE A 142 -6.75 6.96 12.07
CA PHE A 142 -6.40 5.60 12.51
C PHE A 142 -6.14 4.64 11.35
N PHE A 143 -7.04 4.57 10.35
CA PHE A 143 -6.88 3.63 9.23
C PHE A 143 -5.65 3.92 8.38
N PRO A 144 -5.38 5.18 7.96
CA PRO A 144 -4.15 5.49 7.26
C PRO A 144 -2.88 5.21 8.06
N PHE A 145 -2.88 5.52 9.35
CA PHE A 145 -1.76 5.20 10.23
C PHE A 145 -1.50 3.68 10.29
N MET A 146 -2.53 2.88 10.57
CA MET A 146 -2.46 1.42 10.60
C MET A 146 -1.97 0.84 9.28
N PHE A 147 -2.44 1.39 8.16
CA PHE A 147 -2.03 0.98 6.84
C PHE A 147 -0.53 1.23 6.60
N VAL A 148 -0.02 2.42 6.95
CA VAL A 148 1.43 2.72 6.85
C VAL A 148 2.25 1.76 7.72
N CYS A 149 1.82 1.51 8.96
CA CYS A 149 2.49 0.52 9.82
C CYS A 149 2.53 -0.87 9.17
N GLY A 150 1.41 -1.32 8.59
CA GLY A 150 1.34 -2.58 7.84
C GLY A 150 2.26 -2.59 6.62
N LEU A 151 2.31 -1.53 5.83
CA LEU A 151 3.20 -1.41 4.68
C LEU A 151 4.68 -1.44 5.09
N VAL A 152 5.05 -0.77 6.19
CA VAL A 152 6.42 -0.81 6.71
C VAL A 152 6.80 -2.23 7.11
N LEU A 153 5.93 -2.93 7.84
CA LEU A 153 6.18 -4.30 8.29
C LEU A 153 6.28 -5.26 7.10
N THR A 154 5.32 -5.21 6.17
CA THR A 154 5.33 -6.05 4.97
C THR A 154 6.55 -5.81 4.09
N ARG A 155 6.98 -4.55 3.92
CA ARG A 155 8.21 -4.21 3.19
C ARG A 155 9.47 -4.73 3.87
N LYS A 156 9.54 -4.67 5.21
CA LYS A 156 10.66 -5.24 5.98
C LYS A 156 10.70 -6.77 5.91
N LEU A 157 9.53 -7.42 5.88
CA LEU A 157 9.38 -8.87 5.84
C LEU A 157 9.19 -9.41 4.42
N ARG A 158 9.57 -8.64 3.39
CA ARG A 158 9.29 -9.00 1.98
C ARG A 158 10.06 -10.20 1.48
N THR A 159 11.12 -10.64 2.14
CA THR A 159 11.93 -11.80 1.72
C THR A 159 11.05 -13.05 1.58
N LYS A 160 11.23 -13.79 0.47
CA LYS A 160 10.49 -15.03 0.22
C LYS A 160 11.05 -16.14 1.10
N HIS A 161 10.14 -16.86 1.75
CA HIS A 161 10.47 -18.05 2.51
C HIS A 161 9.64 -19.25 2.02
N GLY A 162 9.82 -20.41 2.65
CA GLY A 162 8.92 -21.55 2.43
C GLY A 162 7.48 -21.21 2.88
N LEU A 163 6.51 -21.95 2.35
CA LEU A 163 5.07 -21.70 2.53
C LEU A 163 4.68 -21.47 3.99
N CYS A 164 5.10 -22.37 4.89
CA CYS A 164 4.77 -22.29 6.32
C CYS A 164 5.31 -21.02 6.98
N LYS A 165 6.55 -20.62 6.65
CA LYS A 165 7.17 -19.41 7.21
C LYS A 165 6.51 -18.16 6.65
N ASP A 166 6.13 -18.15 5.38
CA ASP A 166 5.39 -17.02 4.79
C ASP A 166 4.01 -16.84 5.44
N ILE A 167 3.27 -17.93 5.70
CA ILE A 167 2.00 -17.89 6.45
C ILE A 167 2.22 -17.35 7.86
N LEU A 168 3.22 -17.87 8.58
CA LEU A 168 3.52 -17.45 9.95
C LEU A 168 3.89 -15.96 10.02
N LEU A 169 4.68 -15.47 9.07
CA LEU A 169 5.03 -14.04 9.00
C LEU A 169 3.80 -13.17 8.70
N ASN A 170 2.91 -13.61 7.81
CA ASN A 170 1.68 -12.87 7.51
C ASN A 170 0.79 -12.77 8.76
N LEU A 171 0.61 -13.89 9.49
CA LEU A 171 -0.11 -13.90 10.76
C LEU A 171 0.59 -13.05 11.82
N GLY A 172 1.92 -13.09 11.89
CA GLY A 172 2.70 -12.28 12.81
C GLY A 172 2.50 -10.77 12.60
N VAL A 173 2.39 -10.31 11.36
CA VAL A 173 2.05 -8.90 11.07
C VAL A 173 0.66 -8.54 11.58
N VAL A 174 -0.33 -9.41 11.35
CA VAL A 174 -1.72 -9.19 11.84
C VAL A 174 -1.75 -9.14 13.37
N VAL A 175 -1.08 -10.09 14.02
CA VAL A 175 -0.98 -10.14 15.49
C VAL A 175 -0.27 -8.90 16.04
N LEU A 176 0.76 -8.38 15.36
CA LEU A 176 1.46 -7.18 15.79
C LEU A 176 0.61 -5.90 15.65
N LEU A 177 -0.27 -5.85 14.66
CA LEU A 177 -1.19 -4.72 14.45
C LEU A 177 -2.44 -4.81 15.34
N LEU A 178 -2.80 -6.01 15.82
CA LEU A 178 -3.99 -6.22 16.64
C LEU A 178 -4.02 -5.36 17.92
N PRO A 179 -2.95 -5.21 18.72
CA PRO A 179 -2.95 -4.33 19.87
C PRO A 179 -3.28 -2.87 19.55
N LEU A 180 -2.81 -2.33 18.42
CA LEU A 180 -3.15 -0.97 17.99
C LEU A 180 -4.64 -0.83 17.69
N TYR A 181 -5.23 -1.85 17.06
CA TYR A 181 -6.66 -1.90 16.82
C TYR A 181 -7.48 -2.02 18.10
N LEU A 182 -7.08 -2.92 19.01
CA LEU A 182 -7.74 -3.06 20.31
C LEU A 182 -7.61 -1.80 21.16
N LEU A 183 -6.46 -1.12 21.14
CA LEU A 183 -6.28 0.17 21.81
C LEU A 183 -7.24 1.23 21.24
N SER A 184 -7.35 1.32 19.91
CA SER A 184 -8.26 2.25 19.26
C SER A 184 -9.73 1.96 19.62
N LEU A 185 -10.14 0.70 19.63
CA LEU A 185 -11.47 0.31 20.07
C LEU A 185 -11.72 0.64 21.54
N SER A 186 -10.77 0.33 22.43
CA SER A 186 -10.88 0.64 23.86
C SER A 186 -11.00 2.14 24.10
N LEU A 187 -10.22 2.96 23.39
CA LEU A 187 -10.34 4.42 23.46
C LEU A 187 -11.70 4.92 22.95
N HIS A 188 -12.22 4.33 21.87
CA HIS A 188 -13.54 4.66 21.36
C HIS A 188 -14.65 4.32 22.37
N PHE A 189 -14.63 3.10 22.93
CA PHE A 189 -15.58 2.72 23.98
C PHE A 189 -15.49 3.61 25.21
N LEU A 190 -14.27 3.96 25.63
CA LEU A 190 -14.05 4.87 26.76
C LEU A 190 -14.66 6.25 26.46
N VAL A 191 -14.40 6.81 25.28
CA VAL A 191 -14.95 8.11 24.87
C VAL A 191 -16.47 8.08 24.76
N SER A 192 -17.05 7.00 24.24
CA SER A 192 -18.50 6.81 24.21
C SER A 192 -19.12 6.66 25.60
N SER A 193 -18.38 6.13 26.58
CA SER A 193 -18.87 5.96 27.96
C SER A 193 -18.97 7.27 28.75
N TYR A 194 -18.18 8.29 28.41
CA TYR A 194 -18.22 9.61 29.05
C TYR A 194 -19.36 10.52 28.54
N GLY A 195 -20.19 10.04 27.61
CA GLY A 195 -21.43 10.68 27.16
C GLY A 195 -21.38 11.11 25.70
N GLU A 196 -22.40 10.71 24.92
CA GLU A 196 -22.52 10.98 23.47
C GLU A 196 -22.55 12.47 23.09
N ASN A 197 -22.79 13.36 24.06
CA ASN A 197 -22.93 14.80 23.84
C ASN A 197 -21.64 15.59 24.06
N ASP A 198 -20.57 14.97 24.57
CA ASP A 198 -19.31 15.66 24.79
C ASP A 198 -18.38 15.51 23.59
N ILE A 199 -18.40 16.51 22.71
CA ILE A 199 -17.55 16.60 21.53
C ILE A 199 -16.05 16.67 21.88
N LEU A 200 -15.70 17.15 23.09
CA LEU A 200 -14.32 17.29 23.52
C LEU A 200 -13.62 15.92 23.56
N TRP A 201 -14.30 14.90 24.08
CA TRP A 201 -13.75 13.54 24.12
C TRP A 201 -13.56 12.93 22.73
N ALA A 202 -14.41 13.27 21.76
CA ALA A 202 -14.20 12.86 20.37
C ALA A 202 -12.92 13.48 19.79
N PHE A 203 -12.58 14.73 20.13
CA PHE A 203 -11.31 15.34 19.75
C PHE A 203 -10.12 14.71 20.44
N VAL A 204 -10.25 14.33 21.72
CA VAL A 204 -9.21 13.59 22.46
C VAL A 204 -8.92 12.24 21.78
N PHE A 205 -9.94 11.58 21.23
CA PHE A 205 -9.76 10.38 20.41
C PHE A 205 -9.11 10.69 19.05
N ALA A 206 -9.69 11.62 18.27
CA ALA A 206 -9.30 11.83 16.88
C ALA A 206 -7.93 12.50 16.74
N GLY A 207 -7.60 13.45 17.62
CA GLY A 207 -6.39 14.28 17.55
C GLY A 207 -5.09 13.47 17.45
N PRO A 208 -4.81 12.55 18.39
CA PRO A 208 -3.60 11.72 18.36
C PRO A 208 -3.48 10.89 17.08
N TRP A 209 -4.58 10.31 16.59
CA TRP A 209 -4.57 9.50 15.37
C TRP A 209 -4.33 10.34 14.11
N LEU A 210 -4.93 11.53 14.02
CA LEU A 210 -4.70 12.46 12.91
C LEU A 210 -3.24 12.95 12.88
N LEU A 211 -2.67 13.27 14.04
CA LEU A 211 -1.27 13.66 14.16
C LEU A 211 -0.33 12.50 13.77
N ALA A 212 -0.56 11.31 14.34
CA ALA A 212 0.24 10.12 14.04
C ALA A 212 0.17 9.75 12.55
N SER A 213 -1.02 9.81 11.95
CA SER A 213 -1.24 9.61 10.51
C SER A 213 -0.46 10.62 9.68
N GLY A 214 -0.57 11.91 9.99
CA GLY A 214 0.14 12.97 9.27
C GLY A 214 1.66 12.80 9.33
N VAL A 215 2.21 12.45 10.51
CA VAL A 215 3.64 12.19 10.69
C VAL A 215 4.06 10.93 9.94
N ALA A 216 3.34 9.82 10.09
CA ALA A 216 3.63 8.54 9.45
C ALA A 216 3.60 8.67 7.93
N TRP A 217 2.60 9.36 7.38
CA TRP A 217 2.46 9.56 5.95
C TRP A 217 3.56 10.46 5.38
N ARG A 218 3.89 11.58 6.05
CA ARG A 218 5.01 12.44 5.66
C ARG A 218 6.34 11.68 5.68
N TRP A 219 6.56 10.85 6.70
CA TRP A 219 7.76 10.03 6.77
C TRP A 219 7.79 8.96 5.68
N TRP A 220 6.66 8.33 5.38
CA TRP A 220 6.54 7.32 4.34
C TRP A 220 6.80 7.88 2.94
N LEU A 221 6.32 9.10 2.67
CA LEU A 221 6.50 9.79 1.38
C LEU A 221 7.90 10.36 1.17
N LYS A 222 8.73 10.49 2.23
CA LYS A 222 10.08 11.03 2.06
C LYS A 222 10.89 10.11 1.14
N PRO A 223 11.45 10.62 0.03
CA PRO A 223 12.39 9.86 -0.79
C PRO A 223 13.51 9.33 0.10
N ARG A 224 13.76 8.03 0.06
CA ARG A 224 14.94 7.47 0.72
C ARG A 224 16.09 7.65 -0.27
N ALA A 225 17.02 8.53 0.08
CA ALA A 225 18.31 8.65 -0.59
C ALA A 225 19.12 7.35 -0.43
#